data_AF-A0A0C1ZB56-F1
#
_entry.id   AF-A0A0C1ZB56-F1
#
_cell.length_a   1.000
_cell.length_b   1.000
_cell.length_c   1.000
_cell.angle_alpha   90.00
_cell.angle_beta   90.00
_cell.angle_gamma   90.00
#
_symmetry.space_group_name_H-M   'P 1'
#
loop_
_entity.id
_entity.type
_entity.pdbx_description
1 polymer ?
#
loop_
_entity_poly.entity_id
_entity_poly.type
_entity_poly.pdbx_seq_one_letter_code
_entity_poly.pdbx_strand_id
1 'polypeptide(L)'
;MSNAKLAQAVAQVNLRRAHAAVCAGDDEAALARLLTAWVAVRDRAIADQIDIVSHRAAQRRPPVTDEASWFARTRDADCVELGRLLEKLPRRASLLVPGLEALCERGPDPRLASVAMRLRAQLPHELTRSLAMLRHLDPAYHETTLALRAAASDPIERSSLDAMLADQQALAQVCALRLDPDGAAWLAMLDVTNVVSKPARSFAAAQNRRRLALATPRLDPGVELLARIAVTPSERRQRKVYADLLQQRGDPHGEFIALQLRDEQGELDRTGGQRVEVLRHQHEREWMGGLAAVLDLERLEFVAGFAARGEFVALDGTQMLGAREAVWLETHPGVSTFV
;
A
#
# COMPACT_ATOMS: atom_id res chain seq x y z
N MET A 1 -22.02 6.39 -29.73
CA MET A 1 -20.69 6.25 -29.07
C MET A 1 -20.92 5.49 -27.76
N SER A 2 -20.12 4.46 -27.41
CA SER A 2 -20.36 3.70 -26.18
C SER A 2 -20.06 4.55 -24.93
N ASN A 3 -20.77 4.30 -23.82
CA ASN A 3 -20.55 4.99 -22.53
C ASN A 3 -19.07 4.94 -22.08
N ALA A 4 -18.38 3.83 -22.33
CA ALA A 4 -16.95 3.69 -22.05
C ALA A 4 -16.07 4.67 -22.84
N LYS A 5 -16.39 4.94 -24.12
CA LYS A 5 -15.64 5.92 -24.93
C LYS A 5 -15.86 7.34 -24.43
N LEU A 6 -17.08 7.66 -23.98
CA LEU A 6 -17.38 8.96 -23.39
C LEU A 6 -16.61 9.16 -22.08
N ALA A 7 -16.66 8.18 -21.17
CA ALA A 7 -15.90 8.20 -19.91
C ALA A 7 -14.39 8.38 -20.16
N GLN A 8 -13.83 7.66 -21.13
CA GLN A 8 -12.43 7.79 -21.51
C GLN A 8 -12.09 9.20 -22.01
N ALA A 9 -12.96 9.80 -22.84
CA ALA A 9 -12.75 11.15 -23.35
C ALA A 9 -12.78 12.20 -22.22
N VAL A 10 -13.75 12.08 -21.30
CA VAL A 10 -13.85 12.95 -20.11
C VAL A 10 -12.59 12.83 -19.24
N ALA A 11 -12.11 11.61 -19.00
CA ALA A 11 -10.87 11.40 -18.25
C ALA A 11 -9.66 12.04 -18.94
N GLN A 12 -9.50 11.87 -20.26
CA GLN A 12 -8.38 12.44 -21.01
C GLN A 12 -8.36 13.98 -21.02
N VAL A 13 -9.52 14.64 -21.08
CA VAL A 13 -9.61 16.10 -20.99
C VAL A 13 -9.18 16.57 -19.59
N ASN A 14 -9.67 15.92 -18.54
CA ASN A 14 -9.34 16.28 -17.17
C ASN A 14 -7.87 15.98 -16.83
N LEU A 15 -7.29 14.89 -17.31
CA LEU A 15 -5.86 14.58 -17.12
C LEU A 15 -4.94 15.64 -17.75
N ARG A 16 -5.27 16.13 -18.94
CA ARG A 16 -4.51 17.23 -19.57
C ARG A 16 -4.61 18.52 -18.76
N ARG A 17 -5.79 18.84 -18.25
CA ARG A 17 -6.00 20.02 -17.38
C ARG A 17 -5.29 19.88 -16.04
N ALA A 18 -5.31 18.69 -15.43
CA ALA A 18 -4.57 18.40 -14.21
C ALA A 18 -3.07 18.61 -14.43
N HIS A 19 -2.52 18.09 -15.53
CA HIS A 19 -1.11 18.30 -15.86
C HIS A 19 -0.76 19.78 -16.02
N ALA A 20 -1.59 20.56 -16.72
CA ALA A 20 -1.39 22.00 -16.85
C ALA A 20 -1.41 22.72 -15.48
N ALA A 21 -2.32 22.35 -14.59
CA ALA A 21 -2.41 22.90 -13.24
C ALA A 21 -1.17 22.55 -12.38
N VAL A 22 -0.68 21.30 -12.45
CA VAL A 22 0.58 20.89 -11.77
C VAL A 22 1.76 21.72 -12.28
N CYS A 23 1.86 21.92 -13.60
CA CYS A 23 2.91 22.77 -14.18
C CYS A 23 2.83 24.23 -13.72
N ALA A 24 1.63 24.72 -13.41
CA ALA A 24 1.40 26.07 -12.88
C ALA A 24 1.60 26.16 -11.35
N GLY A 25 1.84 25.05 -10.64
CA GLY A 25 1.96 25.01 -9.18
C GLY A 25 0.61 25.06 -8.44
N ASP A 26 -0.50 24.91 -9.16
CA ASP A 26 -1.86 24.90 -8.66
C ASP A 26 -2.32 23.46 -8.36
N ASP A 27 -1.88 22.96 -7.20
CA ASP A 27 -2.16 21.60 -6.76
C ASP A 27 -3.65 21.37 -6.44
N GLU A 28 -4.38 22.42 -6.04
CA GLU A 28 -5.82 22.31 -5.75
C GLU A 28 -6.63 22.10 -7.03
N ALA A 29 -6.37 22.89 -8.06
CA ALA A 29 -6.99 22.69 -9.37
C ALA A 29 -6.58 21.36 -9.99
N ALA A 30 -5.32 20.94 -9.83
CA ALA A 30 -4.85 19.63 -10.29
C ALA A 30 -5.63 18.49 -9.63
N LEU A 31 -5.80 18.55 -8.30
CA LEU A 31 -6.52 17.53 -7.52
C LEU A 31 -7.98 17.40 -7.96
N ALA A 32 -8.70 18.52 -8.11
CA ALA A 32 -10.09 18.51 -8.56
C ALA A 32 -10.24 17.87 -9.95
N ARG A 33 -9.29 18.10 -10.85
CA ARG A 33 -9.27 17.49 -12.20
C ARG A 33 -8.95 16.00 -12.15
N LEU A 34 -8.00 15.58 -11.32
CA LEU A 34 -7.68 14.17 -11.15
C LEU A 34 -8.86 13.39 -10.58
N LEU A 35 -9.55 13.94 -9.56
CA LEU A 35 -10.77 13.33 -9.02
C LEU A 35 -11.84 13.17 -10.08
N THR A 36 -12.10 14.22 -10.87
CA THR A 36 -13.06 14.14 -11.99
C THR A 36 -12.67 13.05 -13.01
N ALA A 37 -11.39 12.95 -13.35
CA ALA A 37 -10.90 11.92 -14.26
C ALA A 37 -11.06 10.51 -13.66
N TRP A 38 -10.73 10.34 -12.39
CA TRP A 38 -10.87 9.06 -11.69
C TRP A 38 -12.33 8.65 -11.55
N VAL A 39 -13.25 9.58 -11.29
CA VAL A 39 -14.69 9.27 -11.26
C VAL A 39 -15.19 8.71 -12.59
N ALA A 40 -14.65 9.19 -13.70
CA ALA A 40 -15.04 8.72 -15.02
C ALA A 40 -14.56 7.29 -15.34
N VAL A 41 -13.32 6.92 -14.98
CA VAL A 41 -12.71 5.64 -15.44
C VAL A 41 -12.26 4.68 -14.33
N ARG A 42 -12.25 5.12 -13.07
CA ARG A 42 -11.79 4.37 -11.88
C ARG A 42 -10.42 3.70 -12.05
N ASP A 43 -9.49 4.40 -12.68
CA ASP A 43 -8.16 3.89 -12.98
C ASP A 43 -7.20 4.05 -11.78
N ARG A 44 -6.50 2.97 -11.41
CA ARG A 44 -5.57 2.93 -10.27
C ARG A 44 -4.42 3.93 -10.39
N ALA A 45 -3.85 4.11 -11.58
CA ALA A 45 -2.75 5.05 -11.74
C ALA A 45 -3.19 6.50 -11.51
N ILE A 46 -4.47 6.83 -11.79
CA ILE A 46 -5.04 8.15 -11.44
C ILE A 46 -5.18 8.27 -9.91
N ALA A 47 -5.63 7.21 -9.22
CA ALA A 47 -5.70 7.20 -7.75
C ALA A 47 -4.32 7.46 -7.11
N ASP A 48 -3.27 6.80 -7.60
CA ASP A 48 -1.90 7.03 -7.10
C ASP A 48 -1.45 8.50 -7.29
N GLN A 49 -1.85 9.15 -8.40
CA GLN A 49 -1.57 10.58 -8.61
C GLN A 49 -2.41 11.48 -7.69
N ILE A 50 -3.64 11.08 -7.36
CA ILE A 50 -4.50 11.80 -6.41
C ILE A 50 -3.82 11.85 -5.03
N ASP A 51 -3.24 10.74 -4.56
CA ASP A 51 -2.53 10.71 -3.27
C ASP A 51 -1.36 11.70 -3.24
N ILE A 52 -0.52 11.70 -4.28
CA ILE A 52 0.66 12.58 -4.38
C ILE A 52 0.26 14.06 -4.39
N VAL A 53 -0.70 14.43 -5.25
CA VAL A 53 -1.14 15.83 -5.39
C VAL A 53 -1.90 16.28 -4.15
N SER A 54 -2.73 15.40 -3.58
CA SER A 54 -3.44 15.63 -2.31
C SER A 54 -2.47 15.97 -1.18
N HIS A 55 -1.42 15.15 -0.99
CA HIS A 55 -0.45 15.39 0.07
C HIS A 55 0.24 16.75 -0.08
N ARG A 56 0.67 17.10 -1.30
CA ARG A 56 1.27 18.42 -1.59
C ARG A 56 0.32 19.59 -1.32
N ALA A 57 -0.94 19.47 -1.77
CA ALA A 57 -1.94 20.51 -1.55
C ALA A 57 -2.24 20.68 -0.05
N ALA A 58 -2.37 19.57 0.68
CA ALA A 58 -2.68 19.55 2.11
C ALA A 58 -1.61 20.23 2.97
N GLN A 59 -0.32 20.19 2.58
CA GLN A 59 0.78 20.82 3.31
C GLN A 59 0.60 22.35 3.49
N ARG A 60 -0.14 23.01 2.59
CA ARG A 60 -0.40 24.46 2.65
C ARG A 60 -1.52 24.84 3.62
N ARG A 61 -2.29 23.87 4.12
CA ARG A 61 -3.42 24.11 5.04
C ARG A 61 -2.95 24.14 6.51
N PRO A 62 -3.77 24.67 7.44
CA PRO A 62 -3.48 24.57 8.88
C PRO A 62 -3.58 23.13 9.39
N PRO A 63 -2.73 22.72 10.36
CA PRO A 63 -2.81 21.41 10.99
C PRO A 63 -4.15 21.16 11.68
N VAL A 64 -4.59 19.90 11.61
CA VAL A 64 -5.61 19.37 12.52
C VAL A 64 -4.90 19.10 13.84
N THR A 65 -5.29 19.84 14.87
CA THR A 65 -4.65 19.87 16.19
C THR A 65 -5.22 18.83 17.14
N ASP A 66 -6.51 18.54 17.02
CA ASP A 66 -7.25 17.67 17.92
C ASP A 66 -8.47 17.03 17.22
N GLU A 67 -9.03 15.99 17.83
CA GLU A 67 -10.15 15.24 17.25
C GLU A 67 -11.46 16.03 17.14
N ALA A 68 -11.68 17.04 17.99
CA ALA A 68 -12.87 17.88 17.91
C ALA A 68 -12.79 18.80 16.67
N SER A 69 -11.62 19.39 16.45
CA SER A 69 -11.29 20.16 15.24
C SER A 69 -11.36 19.29 13.99
N TRP A 70 -10.94 18.02 14.08
CA TRP A 70 -11.07 17.06 12.99
C TRP A 70 -12.54 16.87 12.60
N PHE A 71 -13.40 16.55 13.57
CA PHE A 71 -14.81 16.28 13.33
C PHE A 71 -15.58 17.52 12.85
N ALA A 72 -15.26 18.71 13.37
CA ALA A 72 -15.86 19.94 12.87
C ALA A 72 -15.50 20.18 11.38
N ARG A 73 -14.27 19.87 10.98
CA ARG A 73 -13.78 20.06 9.62
C ARG A 73 -14.31 19.03 8.62
N THR A 74 -14.80 17.86 9.03
CA THR A 74 -15.30 16.86 8.06
C THR A 74 -16.51 17.35 7.26
N ARG A 75 -17.35 18.19 7.88
CA ARG A 75 -18.57 18.74 7.24
C ARG A 75 -18.26 19.74 6.14
N ASP A 76 -17.28 20.60 6.38
CA ASP A 76 -16.91 21.70 5.48
C ASP A 76 -15.60 21.44 4.73
N ALA A 77 -15.05 20.22 4.84
CA ALA A 77 -13.83 19.84 4.16
C ALA A 77 -13.98 20.16 2.67
N ASP A 78 -12.92 20.64 2.01
CA ASP A 78 -12.84 20.61 0.55
C ASP A 78 -12.10 19.34 0.11
N CYS A 79 -11.80 19.19 -1.19
CA CYS A 79 -11.07 18.00 -1.66
C CYS A 79 -9.61 17.98 -1.19
N VAL A 80 -9.02 19.13 -0.84
CA VAL A 80 -7.65 19.27 -0.35
C VAL A 80 -7.59 18.87 1.12
N GLU A 81 -8.54 19.39 1.90
CA GLU A 81 -8.70 19.14 3.32
C GLU A 81 -8.91 17.65 3.63
N LEU A 82 -9.61 16.92 2.75
CA LEU A 82 -9.82 15.49 2.89
C LEU A 82 -8.51 14.72 3.07
N GLY A 83 -7.48 15.02 2.28
CA GLY A 83 -6.17 14.34 2.40
C GLY A 83 -5.59 14.49 3.80
N ARG A 84 -5.72 15.68 4.38
CA ARG A 84 -5.22 15.98 5.72
C ARG A 84 -6.02 15.31 6.82
N LEU A 85 -7.35 15.29 6.69
CA LEU A 85 -8.22 14.60 7.64
C LEU A 85 -7.94 13.10 7.65
N LEU A 86 -7.68 12.50 6.49
CA LEU A 86 -7.37 11.07 6.38
C LEU A 86 -6.00 10.68 6.95
N GLU A 87 -5.05 11.60 7.05
CA GLU A 87 -3.76 11.38 7.73
C GLU A 87 -3.91 11.34 9.26
N LYS A 88 -4.91 12.01 9.82
CA LYS A 88 -5.12 12.17 11.27
C LYS A 88 -6.49 11.67 11.72
N LEU A 89 -6.75 10.39 11.48
CA LEU A 89 -8.01 9.77 11.91
C LEU A 89 -8.14 9.78 13.45
N PRO A 90 -9.31 10.11 13.99
CA PRO A 90 -9.55 10.03 15.43
C PRO A 90 -9.51 8.58 15.90
N ARG A 91 -9.03 8.37 17.13
CA ARG A 91 -9.00 7.06 17.78
C ARG A 91 -10.36 6.68 18.33
N ARG A 92 -11.16 7.68 18.71
CA ARG A 92 -12.52 7.47 19.23
C ARG A 92 -13.47 7.09 18.09
N ALA A 93 -13.98 5.86 18.14
CA ALA A 93 -14.97 5.35 17.18
C ALA A 93 -16.21 6.25 17.05
N SER A 94 -16.64 6.89 18.15
CA SER A 94 -17.78 7.82 18.18
C SER A 94 -17.58 9.08 17.35
N LEU A 95 -16.33 9.45 17.01
CA LEU A 95 -16.01 10.54 16.09
C LEU A 95 -15.61 10.01 14.71
N LEU A 96 -14.90 8.88 14.67
CA LEU A 96 -14.40 8.29 13.44
C LEU A 96 -15.54 7.91 12.49
N VAL A 97 -16.53 7.15 12.97
CA VAL A 97 -17.59 6.63 12.10
C VAL A 97 -18.44 7.75 11.51
N PRO A 98 -19.02 8.68 12.29
CA PRO A 98 -19.84 9.75 11.72
C PRO A 98 -19.01 10.74 10.89
N GLY A 99 -17.71 10.87 11.20
CA GLY A 99 -16.81 11.67 10.38
C GLY A 99 -16.53 11.06 9.02
N LEU A 100 -16.30 9.75 8.95
CA LEU A 100 -16.14 9.04 7.67
C LEU A 100 -17.44 9.05 6.87
N GLU A 101 -18.60 8.90 7.51
CA GLU A 101 -19.92 9.06 6.90
C GLU A 101 -20.04 10.44 6.20
N ALA A 102 -19.78 11.51 6.95
CA ALA A 102 -19.84 12.88 6.42
C ALA A 102 -18.88 13.09 5.24
N LEU A 103 -17.69 12.49 5.27
CA LEU A 103 -16.75 12.58 4.15
C LEU A 103 -17.24 11.83 2.90
N CYS A 104 -18.00 10.73 3.07
CA CYS A 104 -18.51 9.93 1.95
C CYS A 104 -19.71 10.55 1.25
N GLU A 105 -20.53 11.33 1.97
CA GLU A 105 -21.66 12.07 1.39
C GLU A 105 -21.22 13.05 0.29
N ARG A 106 -19.94 13.43 0.29
CA ARG A 106 -19.34 14.36 -0.67
C ARG A 106 -19.07 13.74 -2.04
N GLY A 107 -19.19 12.42 -2.13
CA GLY A 107 -19.00 11.67 -3.35
C GLY A 107 -17.76 10.78 -3.34
N PRO A 108 -17.55 10.04 -4.43
CA PRO A 108 -16.54 9.01 -4.49
C PRO A 108 -15.13 9.60 -4.55
N ASP A 109 -14.25 9.14 -3.66
CA ASP A 109 -12.83 9.51 -3.58
C ASP A 109 -11.97 8.27 -3.30
N PRO A 110 -10.90 8.01 -4.07
CA PRO A 110 -10.08 6.80 -3.88
C PRO A 110 -9.36 6.79 -2.54
N ARG A 111 -9.09 7.96 -1.95
CA ARG A 111 -8.37 8.07 -0.67
C ARG A 111 -9.19 7.49 0.49
N LEU A 112 -10.51 7.66 0.44
CA LEU A 112 -11.43 7.09 1.43
C LEU A 112 -11.42 5.56 1.37
N ALA A 113 -11.31 4.96 0.18
CA ALA A 113 -11.22 3.52 0.02
C ALA A 113 -9.91 2.97 0.60
N SER A 114 -8.77 3.63 0.34
CA SER A 114 -7.47 3.27 0.93
C SER A 114 -7.50 3.33 2.47
N VAL A 115 -8.14 4.34 3.04
CA VAL A 115 -8.33 4.44 4.50
C VAL A 115 -9.25 3.33 5.03
N ALA A 116 -10.36 3.04 4.35
CA ALA A 116 -11.26 1.97 4.72
C ALA A 116 -10.52 0.62 4.82
N MET A 117 -9.67 0.32 3.85
CA MET A 117 -8.86 -0.90 3.83
C MET A 117 -7.88 -0.97 5.00
N ARG A 118 -7.19 0.13 5.29
CA ARG A 118 -6.25 0.21 6.42
C ARG A 118 -6.95 0.04 7.76
N LEU A 119 -8.09 0.72 7.95
CA LEU A 119 -8.88 0.62 9.18
C LEU A 119 -9.43 -0.79 9.38
N ARG A 120 -9.87 -1.45 8.30
CA ARG A 120 -10.36 -2.83 8.38
C ARG A 120 -9.33 -3.81 8.91
N ALA A 121 -8.05 -3.62 8.57
CA ALA A 121 -6.97 -4.46 9.09
C ALA A 121 -6.67 -4.21 10.58
N GLN A 122 -7.15 -3.10 11.15
CA GLN A 122 -6.81 -2.65 12.49
C GLN A 122 -7.97 -2.70 13.49
N LEU A 123 -9.23 -2.70 13.01
CA LEU A 123 -10.41 -2.58 13.85
C LEU A 123 -11.06 -3.94 14.16
N PRO A 124 -11.61 -4.11 15.37
CA PRO A 124 -12.48 -5.25 15.69
C PRO A 124 -13.65 -5.38 14.70
N HIS A 125 -14.08 -6.62 14.45
CA HIS A 125 -15.10 -6.98 13.44
C HIS A 125 -16.42 -6.18 13.58
N GLU A 126 -16.78 -5.77 14.79
CA GLU A 126 -17.99 -4.99 15.08
C GLU A 126 -17.96 -3.59 14.44
N LEU A 127 -16.80 -2.94 14.39
CA LEU A 127 -16.61 -1.64 13.75
C LEU A 127 -16.51 -1.76 12.22
N THR A 128 -16.12 -2.93 11.72
CA THR A 128 -16.06 -3.22 10.28
C THR A 128 -17.44 -3.17 9.63
N ARG A 129 -18.52 -3.51 10.35
CA ARG A 129 -19.90 -3.36 9.84
C ARG A 129 -20.27 -1.90 9.61
N SER A 130 -19.86 -1.00 10.49
CA SER A 130 -20.09 0.44 10.30
C SER A 130 -19.33 0.98 9.09
N LEU A 131 -18.16 0.42 8.75
CA LEU A 131 -17.41 0.80 7.55
C LEU A 131 -17.97 0.19 6.25
N ALA A 132 -19.03 -0.64 6.32
CA ALA A 132 -19.64 -1.23 5.12
C ALA A 132 -20.18 -0.17 4.15
N MET A 133 -20.56 1.01 4.63
CA MET A 133 -20.93 2.17 3.79
C MET A 133 -19.81 2.65 2.84
N LEU A 134 -18.54 2.37 3.15
CA LEU A 134 -17.39 2.75 2.32
C LEU A 134 -17.26 1.85 1.07
N ARG A 135 -18.07 0.80 0.95
CA ARG A 135 -18.07 -0.16 -0.18
C ARG A 135 -18.42 0.45 -1.53
N HIS A 136 -19.05 1.63 -1.54
CA HIS A 136 -19.50 2.32 -2.75
C HIS A 136 -18.38 3.11 -3.44
N LEU A 137 -17.18 3.15 -2.85
CA LEU A 137 -16.17 4.14 -3.23
C LEU A 137 -15.18 3.63 -4.29
N ASP A 138 -14.86 2.33 -4.41
CA ASP A 138 -13.77 1.91 -5.31
C ASP A 138 -13.91 0.49 -5.89
N PRO A 139 -13.72 0.27 -7.20
CA PRO A 139 -13.48 -1.06 -7.79
C PRO A 139 -12.28 -1.82 -7.19
N ALA A 140 -11.24 -1.14 -6.73
CA ALA A 140 -10.13 -1.77 -6.00
C ALA A 140 -10.58 -2.41 -4.68
N TYR A 141 -11.68 -1.90 -4.09
CA TYR A 141 -12.33 -2.54 -2.94
C TYR A 141 -12.89 -3.91 -3.35
N HIS A 142 -13.41 -4.06 -4.57
CA HIS A 142 -13.91 -5.34 -5.08
C HIS A 142 -12.78 -6.35 -5.22
N GLU A 143 -11.67 -5.98 -5.89
CA GLU A 143 -10.50 -6.87 -6.03
C GLU A 143 -9.89 -7.24 -4.69
N THR A 144 -9.80 -6.28 -3.75
CA THR A 144 -9.28 -6.54 -2.41
C THR A 144 -10.22 -7.43 -1.60
N THR A 145 -11.55 -7.23 -1.72
CA THR A 145 -12.55 -8.09 -1.08
C THR A 145 -12.49 -9.52 -1.64
N LEU A 146 -12.26 -9.68 -2.94
CA LEU A 146 -12.02 -10.98 -3.57
C LEU A 146 -10.72 -11.63 -3.03
N ALA A 147 -9.64 -10.88 -2.89
CA ALA A 147 -8.38 -11.38 -2.35
C ALA A 147 -8.50 -11.79 -0.87
N LEU A 148 -9.13 -10.95 -0.04
CA LEU A 148 -9.42 -11.26 1.37
C LEU A 148 -10.30 -12.50 1.50
N ARG A 149 -11.32 -12.63 0.64
CA ARG A 149 -12.18 -13.81 0.60
C ARG A 149 -11.40 -15.08 0.28
N ALA A 150 -10.46 -15.01 -0.66
CA ALA A 150 -9.61 -16.14 -1.02
C ALA A 150 -8.69 -16.57 0.13
N ALA A 151 -8.22 -15.62 0.95
CA ALA A 151 -7.33 -15.86 2.08
C ALA A 151 -8.06 -16.26 3.38
N ALA A 152 -9.31 -15.84 3.58
CA ALA A 152 -10.07 -16.12 4.79
C ALA A 152 -10.23 -17.64 5.01
N SER A 153 -9.91 -18.12 6.21
CA SER A 153 -10.09 -19.54 6.59
C SER A 153 -11.34 -19.77 7.44
N ASP A 154 -11.82 -18.73 8.13
CA ASP A 154 -13.03 -18.77 8.97
C ASP A 154 -14.32 -18.71 8.11
N PRO A 155 -15.26 -19.67 8.27
CA PRO A 155 -16.57 -19.63 7.61
C PRO A 155 -17.40 -18.36 7.85
N ILE A 156 -17.32 -17.76 9.05
CA ILE A 156 -18.07 -16.55 9.40
C ILE A 156 -17.53 -15.33 8.63
N GLU A 157 -16.20 -15.23 8.56
CA GLU A 157 -15.52 -14.19 7.79
C GLU A 157 -15.82 -14.32 6.30
N ARG A 158 -15.73 -15.54 5.73
CA ARG A 158 -16.08 -15.81 4.33
C ARG A 158 -17.52 -15.43 4.00
N SER A 159 -18.48 -15.82 4.83
CA SER A 159 -19.91 -15.48 4.66
C SER A 159 -20.12 -13.96 4.66
N SER A 160 -19.43 -13.23 5.54
CA SER A 160 -19.47 -11.77 5.58
C SER A 160 -18.91 -11.15 4.28
N LEU A 161 -17.80 -11.67 3.78
CA LEU A 161 -17.18 -11.23 2.52
C LEU A 161 -18.05 -11.56 1.29
N ASP A 162 -18.71 -12.72 1.26
CA ASP A 162 -19.66 -13.11 0.20
C ASP A 162 -20.86 -12.15 0.13
N ALA A 163 -21.46 -11.83 1.28
CA ALA A 163 -22.57 -10.87 1.35
C ALA A 163 -22.15 -9.49 0.83
N MET A 164 -20.91 -9.08 1.10
CA MET A 164 -20.36 -7.81 0.60
C MET A 164 -20.17 -7.81 -0.92
N LEU A 165 -19.62 -8.88 -1.49
CA LEU A 165 -19.43 -8.99 -2.95
C LEU A 165 -20.76 -8.97 -3.70
N ALA A 166 -21.78 -9.65 -3.16
CA ALA A 166 -23.13 -9.65 -3.75
C ALA A 166 -23.74 -8.24 -3.76
N ASP A 167 -23.58 -7.49 -2.65
CA ASP A 167 -24.08 -6.13 -2.54
C ASP A 167 -23.34 -5.13 -3.46
N GLN A 168 -22.02 -5.31 -3.63
CA GLN A 168 -21.23 -4.54 -4.61
C GLN A 168 -21.70 -4.77 -6.05
N GLN A 169 -21.99 -6.02 -6.42
CA GLN A 169 -22.52 -6.36 -7.74
C GLN A 169 -23.89 -5.71 -7.98
N ALA A 170 -24.78 -5.72 -6.98
CA ALA A 170 -26.09 -5.07 -7.06
C ALA A 170 -25.94 -3.55 -7.26
N LEU A 171 -25.00 -2.90 -6.55
CA LEU A 171 -24.79 -1.47 -6.68
C LEU A 171 -24.20 -1.07 -8.03
N ALA A 172 -23.25 -1.85 -8.56
CA ALA A 172 -22.69 -1.63 -9.89
C ALA A 172 -23.79 -1.64 -10.97
N GLN A 173 -24.79 -2.51 -10.83
CA GLN A 173 -25.96 -2.55 -11.70
C GLN A 173 -26.83 -1.29 -11.56
N VAL A 174 -27.07 -0.80 -10.33
CA VAL A 174 -27.84 0.44 -10.10
C VAL A 174 -27.12 1.68 -10.65
N CYS A 175 -25.80 1.78 -10.46
CA CYS A 175 -25.01 2.89 -11.01
C CYS A 175 -25.00 2.89 -12.54
N ALA A 176 -24.98 1.71 -13.17
CA ALA A 176 -25.09 1.60 -14.63
C ALA A 176 -26.44 2.11 -15.17
N LEU A 177 -27.51 2.06 -14.35
CA LEU A 177 -28.87 2.49 -14.71
C LEU A 177 -29.15 3.99 -14.46
N ARG A 178 -28.33 4.68 -13.66
CA ARG A 178 -28.56 6.08 -13.22
C ARG A 178 -27.82 7.16 -14.03
N LEU A 179 -27.05 6.80 -15.06
CA LEU A 179 -26.43 7.78 -15.96
C LEU A 179 -27.50 8.36 -16.91
N ASP A 180 -27.78 9.64 -16.71
CA ASP A 180 -28.87 10.46 -17.23
C ASP A 180 -28.95 10.58 -18.78
N PRO A 181 -30.15 10.48 -19.40
CA PRO A 181 -30.38 10.77 -20.82
C PRO A 181 -30.01 12.20 -21.30
N ASP A 182 -29.88 13.20 -20.41
CA ASP A 182 -29.54 14.58 -20.81
C ASP A 182 -28.09 14.78 -21.30
N GLY A 183 -27.22 13.79 -21.15
CA GLY A 183 -25.88 13.78 -21.75
C GLY A 183 -25.87 13.84 -23.28
N ALA A 184 -27.00 13.55 -23.93
CA ALA A 184 -27.16 13.64 -25.38
C ALA A 184 -27.14 15.09 -25.91
N ALA A 185 -27.63 16.06 -25.15
CA ALA A 185 -27.67 17.47 -25.56
C ALA A 185 -26.27 18.12 -25.57
N TRP A 186 -25.38 17.69 -24.69
CA TRP A 186 -23.99 18.18 -24.61
C TRP A 186 -23.13 17.71 -25.81
N LEU A 187 -23.51 16.59 -26.44
CA LEU A 187 -22.78 15.98 -27.55
C LEU A 187 -23.02 16.66 -28.90
N ALA A 188 -24.13 17.40 -29.07
CA ALA A 188 -24.37 18.20 -30.27
C ALA A 188 -23.50 19.47 -30.33
N MET A 189 -22.91 19.88 -29.19
CA MET A 189 -22.19 21.15 -29.05
C MET A 189 -20.67 21.03 -29.24
N LEU A 190 -20.13 19.81 -29.29
CA LEU A 190 -18.69 19.56 -29.41
C LEU A 190 -18.38 18.91 -30.75
N ASP A 191 -18.11 19.74 -31.76
CA ASP A 191 -17.54 19.33 -33.05
C ASP A 191 -16.08 18.89 -32.88
N VAL A 192 -15.90 17.66 -32.39
CA VAL A 192 -14.59 17.03 -32.18
C VAL A 192 -14.41 15.91 -33.19
N THR A 193 -14.46 16.25 -34.48
CA THR A 193 -14.09 15.33 -35.55
C THR A 193 -12.70 15.55 -36.12
N ASN A 194 -11.96 16.59 -35.69
CA ASN A 194 -10.66 16.91 -36.29
C ASN A 194 -9.52 17.17 -35.28
N VAL A 195 -9.16 16.20 -34.43
CA VAL A 195 -7.76 16.02 -33.98
C VAL A 195 -7.57 14.56 -33.54
N VAL A 196 -7.33 13.65 -34.48
CA VAL A 196 -6.67 12.38 -34.19
C VAL A 196 -5.58 12.15 -35.22
N SER A 197 -4.35 12.52 -34.86
CA SER A 197 -3.17 11.87 -35.42
C SER A 197 -2.07 11.77 -34.37
N LYS A 198 -1.47 10.58 -34.36
CA LYS A 198 -0.43 10.03 -33.48
C LYS A 198 0.74 11.02 -33.32
N PRO A 199 1.02 11.56 -32.12
CA PRO A 199 2.28 11.18 -31.46
C PRO A 199 2.23 11.10 -29.91
N ALA A 200 1.05 11.11 -29.27
CA ALA A 200 0.98 11.23 -27.80
C ALA A 200 1.43 9.99 -27.00
N ARG A 201 1.56 8.80 -27.62
CA ARG A 201 1.92 7.56 -26.90
C ARG A 201 3.43 7.36 -26.72
N SER A 202 4.29 7.92 -27.57
CA SER A 202 5.75 7.75 -27.44
C SER A 202 6.39 8.77 -26.50
N PHE A 203 5.86 9.98 -26.43
CA PHE A 203 6.44 11.06 -25.61
C PHE A 203 6.06 10.95 -24.12
N ALA A 204 4.79 10.63 -23.82
CA ALA A 204 4.34 10.45 -22.43
C ALA A 204 4.98 9.23 -21.75
N ALA A 205 5.21 8.13 -22.49
CA ALA A 205 5.92 6.97 -21.96
C ALA A 205 7.41 7.25 -21.71
N ALA A 206 8.07 8.06 -22.56
CA ALA A 206 9.47 8.44 -22.38
C ALA A 206 9.66 9.46 -21.24
N GLN A 207 8.79 10.46 -21.11
CA GLN A 207 8.84 11.44 -20.02
C GLN A 207 8.42 10.83 -18.68
N ASN A 208 7.41 9.95 -18.62
CA ASN A 208 7.06 9.26 -17.39
C ASN A 208 8.15 8.28 -16.95
N ARG A 209 8.82 7.56 -17.86
CA ARG A 209 10.00 6.75 -17.49
C ARG A 209 11.14 7.59 -16.92
N ARG A 210 11.41 8.77 -17.50
CA ARG A 210 12.46 9.68 -17.02
C ARG A 210 12.10 10.34 -15.68
N ARG A 211 10.82 10.69 -15.47
CA ARG A 211 10.33 11.28 -14.19
C ARG A 211 10.20 10.25 -13.08
N LEU A 212 9.68 9.05 -13.36
CA LEU A 212 9.66 7.96 -12.37
C LEU A 212 11.09 7.55 -11.99
N ALA A 213 12.01 7.42 -12.96
CA ALA A 213 13.42 7.13 -12.66
C ALA A 213 14.14 8.23 -11.84
N LEU A 214 13.60 9.45 -11.78
CA LEU A 214 14.15 10.58 -11.02
C LEU A 214 13.37 10.90 -9.73
N ALA A 215 12.17 10.34 -9.54
CA ALA A 215 11.26 10.70 -8.45
C ALA A 215 10.83 9.51 -7.57
N THR A 216 11.14 8.27 -7.93
CA THR A 216 11.09 7.20 -6.92
C THR A 216 12.18 7.53 -5.89
N PRO A 217 11.86 7.70 -4.59
CA PRO A 217 12.91 7.68 -3.59
C PRO A 217 13.69 6.39 -3.85
N ARG A 218 14.99 6.53 -4.18
CA ARG A 218 15.84 5.36 -4.29
C ARG A 218 15.77 4.72 -2.91
N LEU A 219 15.08 3.59 -2.82
CA LEU A 219 15.07 2.79 -1.62
C LEU A 219 16.53 2.58 -1.23
N ASP A 220 16.78 2.52 0.08
CA ASP A 220 18.11 2.18 0.55
C ASP A 220 18.56 0.89 -0.20
N PRO A 221 19.74 0.87 -0.83
CA PRO A 221 20.18 -0.28 -1.62
C PRO A 221 20.13 -1.60 -0.85
N GLY A 222 20.25 -1.56 0.49
CA GLY A 222 20.08 -2.72 1.35
C GLY A 222 18.66 -3.28 1.35
N VAL A 223 17.65 -2.40 1.39
CA VAL A 223 16.23 -2.80 1.32
C VAL A 223 15.90 -3.48 -0.01
N GLU A 224 16.42 -2.94 -1.12
CA GLU A 224 16.20 -3.55 -2.43
C GLU A 224 16.87 -4.93 -2.56
N LEU A 225 18.09 -5.08 -2.02
CA LEU A 225 18.79 -6.37 -2.00
C LEU A 225 18.11 -7.41 -1.11
N LEU A 226 17.63 -7.01 0.07
CA LEU A 226 16.85 -7.88 0.96
C LEU A 226 15.58 -8.39 0.29
N ALA A 227 14.83 -7.49 -0.37
CA ALA A 227 13.62 -7.89 -1.10
C ALA A 227 13.92 -8.92 -2.20
N ARG A 228 15.05 -8.78 -2.91
CA ARG A 228 15.47 -9.77 -3.93
C ARG A 228 15.86 -11.10 -3.30
N ILE A 229 16.65 -11.09 -2.21
CA ILE A 229 17.04 -12.31 -1.47
C ILE A 229 15.79 -13.05 -0.99
N ALA A 230 14.78 -12.32 -0.54
CA ALA A 230 13.56 -12.94 -0.05
C ALA A 230 12.74 -13.61 -1.16
N VAL A 231 12.79 -13.09 -2.40
CA VAL A 231 12.16 -13.73 -3.57
C VAL A 231 12.92 -14.99 -4.01
N THR A 232 14.26 -14.98 -3.93
CA THR A 232 15.11 -16.12 -4.29
C THR A 232 16.12 -16.46 -3.18
N PRO A 233 15.66 -17.06 -2.06
CA PRO A 233 16.50 -17.23 -0.88
C PRO A 233 17.69 -18.15 -1.10
N SER A 234 17.64 -19.08 -2.06
CA SER A 234 18.76 -19.97 -2.39
C SER A 234 19.87 -19.31 -3.21
N GLU A 235 19.68 -18.08 -3.72
CA GLU A 235 20.67 -17.44 -4.60
C GLU A 235 21.82 -16.80 -3.82
N ARG A 236 22.92 -17.55 -3.67
CA ARG A 236 24.14 -17.12 -2.96
C ARG A 236 24.73 -15.80 -3.46
N ARG A 237 24.61 -15.52 -4.76
CA ARG A 237 25.19 -14.31 -5.38
C ARG A 237 24.59 -13.04 -4.77
N GLN A 238 23.28 -13.02 -4.54
CA GLN A 238 22.60 -11.87 -3.97
C GLN A 238 22.99 -11.65 -2.50
N ARG A 239 23.08 -12.74 -1.73
CA ARG A 239 23.54 -12.72 -0.34
C ARG A 239 24.97 -12.21 -0.22
N LYS A 240 25.86 -12.58 -1.14
CA LYS A 240 27.25 -12.07 -1.19
C LYS A 240 27.28 -10.55 -1.40
N VAL A 241 26.51 -10.04 -2.37
CA VAL A 241 26.42 -8.59 -2.62
C VAL A 241 25.87 -7.84 -1.41
N TYR A 242 24.88 -8.42 -0.72
CA TYR A 242 24.33 -7.85 0.50
C TYR A 242 25.34 -7.85 1.67
N ALA A 243 26.10 -8.95 1.84
CA ALA A 243 27.19 -9.03 2.82
C ALA A 243 28.25 -7.95 2.58
N ASP A 244 28.70 -7.77 1.33
CA ASP A 244 29.68 -6.75 0.95
C ASP A 244 29.15 -5.33 1.27
N LEU A 245 27.87 -5.07 0.99
CA LEU A 245 27.23 -3.79 1.30
C LEU A 245 27.18 -3.51 2.82
N LEU A 246 26.83 -4.52 3.62
CA LEU A 246 26.78 -4.40 5.08
C LEU A 246 28.17 -4.17 5.68
N GLN A 247 29.19 -4.89 5.20
CA GLN A 247 30.58 -4.68 5.64
C GLN A 247 31.08 -3.27 5.32
N GLN A 248 30.73 -2.71 4.15
CA GLN A 248 31.05 -1.32 3.81
C GLN A 248 30.44 -0.29 4.77
N ARG A 249 29.32 -0.66 5.42
CA ARG A 249 28.65 0.16 6.45
C ARG A 249 29.18 -0.09 7.86
N GLY A 250 30.11 -1.05 8.02
CA GLY A 250 30.59 -1.48 9.33
C GLY A 250 29.58 -2.32 10.11
N ASP A 251 28.60 -2.91 9.45
CA ASP A 251 27.60 -3.77 10.08
C ASP A 251 28.15 -5.20 10.27
N PRO A 252 28.20 -5.73 11.50
CA PRO A 252 28.73 -7.06 11.80
C PRO A 252 27.95 -8.19 11.11
N HIS A 253 26.69 -7.96 10.71
CA HIS A 253 25.89 -8.95 9.98
C HIS A 253 26.50 -9.28 8.61
N GLY A 254 27.18 -8.31 7.98
CA GLY A 254 27.88 -8.53 6.72
C GLY A 254 29.06 -9.49 6.85
N GLU A 255 29.83 -9.41 7.94
CA GLU A 255 30.90 -10.37 8.25
C GLU A 255 30.30 -11.77 8.49
N PHE A 256 29.22 -11.86 9.27
CA PHE A 256 28.54 -13.10 9.58
C PHE A 256 28.03 -13.84 8.32
N ILE A 257 27.33 -13.14 7.42
CA ILE A 257 26.86 -13.70 6.13
C ILE A 257 28.05 -14.22 5.31
N ALA A 258 29.12 -13.43 5.19
CA ALA A 258 30.28 -13.79 4.38
C ALA A 258 31.00 -15.04 4.90
N LEU A 259 31.15 -15.19 6.22
CA LEU A 259 31.75 -16.37 6.83
C LEU A 259 30.90 -17.63 6.62
N GLN A 260 29.58 -17.54 6.78
CA GLN A 260 28.70 -18.69 6.51
C GLN A 260 28.69 -19.09 5.03
N LEU A 261 28.75 -18.12 4.10
CA LEU A 261 28.87 -18.42 2.67
C LEU A 261 30.19 -19.13 2.32
N ARG A 262 31.29 -18.84 3.03
CA ARG A 262 32.57 -19.56 2.87
C ARG A 262 32.53 -20.95 3.50
N ASP A 263 31.83 -21.11 4.62
CA ASP A 263 31.63 -22.42 5.26
C ASP A 263 30.89 -23.39 4.33
N GLU A 264 29.83 -22.90 3.68
CA GLU A 264 29.10 -23.67 2.66
C GLU A 264 29.96 -24.11 1.45
N GLN A 265 31.12 -23.47 1.25
CA GLN A 265 32.10 -23.81 0.21
C GLN A 265 33.23 -24.71 0.74
N GLY A 266 33.25 -25.02 2.04
CA GLY A 266 34.33 -25.75 2.70
C GLY A 266 35.61 -24.92 2.88
N GLU A 267 35.50 -23.59 2.83
CA GLU A 267 36.63 -22.66 2.89
C GLU A 267 36.80 -21.99 4.27
N LEU A 268 36.00 -22.39 5.25
CA LEU A 268 36.06 -21.87 6.61
C LEU A 268 36.99 -22.72 7.47
N ASP A 269 37.97 -22.08 8.11
CA ASP A 269 38.86 -22.71 9.06
C ASP A 269 38.28 -22.69 10.48
N ARG A 270 38.95 -23.34 11.43
CA ARG A 270 38.51 -23.39 12.83
C ARG A 270 38.36 -22.00 13.45
N THR A 271 39.25 -21.07 13.09
CA THR A 271 39.21 -19.68 13.57
C THR A 271 37.96 -18.96 13.06
N GLY A 272 37.65 -19.14 11.76
CA GLY A 272 36.43 -18.63 11.15
C GLY A 272 35.17 -19.18 11.81
N GLY A 273 35.13 -20.48 12.12
CA GLY A 273 34.01 -21.09 12.84
C GLY A 273 33.79 -20.47 14.23
N GLN A 274 34.86 -20.26 15.00
CA GLN A 274 34.78 -19.55 16.29
C GLN A 274 34.27 -18.12 16.14
N ARG A 275 34.69 -17.42 15.07
CA ARG A 275 34.25 -16.05 14.79
C ARG A 275 32.75 -15.98 14.46
N VAL A 276 32.22 -16.95 13.70
CA VAL A 276 30.77 -17.08 13.41
C VAL A 276 29.97 -17.20 14.72
N GLU A 277 30.41 -18.06 15.64
CA GLU A 277 29.73 -18.24 16.93
C GLU A 277 29.75 -16.98 17.80
N VAL A 278 30.88 -16.29 17.85
CA VAL A 278 31.01 -15.01 18.59
C VAL A 278 30.06 -13.95 18.00
N LEU A 279 30.04 -13.80 16.67
CA LEU A 279 29.15 -12.85 15.99
C LEU A 279 27.68 -13.18 16.24
N ARG A 280 27.30 -14.46 16.15
CA ARG A 280 25.95 -14.95 16.45
C ARG A 280 25.52 -14.55 17.87
N HIS A 281 26.26 -14.99 18.89
CA HIS A 281 25.89 -14.72 20.28
C HIS A 281 25.86 -13.22 20.62
N GLN A 282 26.69 -12.40 19.99
CA GLN A 282 26.73 -10.96 20.26
C GLN A 282 25.56 -10.20 19.61
N HIS A 283 25.10 -10.63 18.44
CA HIS A 283 24.20 -9.82 17.61
C HIS A 283 22.89 -10.50 17.20
N GLU A 284 22.67 -11.79 17.47
CA GLU A 284 21.46 -12.51 17.05
C GLU A 284 20.16 -11.84 17.52
N ARG A 285 20.14 -11.29 18.74
CA ARG A 285 18.97 -10.56 19.27
C ARG A 285 18.69 -9.28 18.48
N GLU A 286 19.73 -8.56 18.07
CA GLU A 286 19.62 -7.34 17.27
C GLU A 286 19.09 -7.66 15.87
N TRP A 287 19.68 -8.67 15.23
CA TRP A 287 19.28 -9.10 13.88
C TRP A 287 17.85 -9.63 13.81
N MET A 288 17.39 -10.34 14.86
CA MET A 288 16.02 -10.86 14.91
C MET A 288 14.98 -9.79 15.27
N GLY A 289 15.39 -8.62 15.77
CA GLY A 289 14.48 -7.53 16.14
C GLY A 289 13.36 -8.00 17.08
N GLY A 290 12.11 -7.73 16.71
CA GLY A 290 10.93 -8.14 17.50
C GLY A 290 10.75 -9.65 17.66
N LEU A 291 11.30 -10.47 16.74
CA LEU A 291 11.19 -11.93 16.82
C LEU A 291 12.02 -12.52 17.96
N ALA A 292 13.07 -11.82 18.42
CA ALA A 292 13.94 -12.31 19.49
C ALA A 292 13.20 -12.54 20.82
N ALA A 293 12.03 -11.93 21.02
CA ALA A 293 11.22 -12.10 22.22
C ALA A 293 10.37 -13.38 22.21
N VAL A 294 10.16 -13.99 21.04
CA VAL A 294 9.26 -15.14 20.87
C VAL A 294 9.99 -16.40 20.40
N LEU A 295 11.25 -16.29 19.98
CA LEU A 295 12.09 -17.40 19.55
C LEU A 295 13.06 -17.82 20.65
N ASP A 296 13.27 -19.13 20.76
CA ASP A 296 14.39 -19.69 21.50
C ASP A 296 15.67 -19.49 20.67
N LEU A 297 16.42 -18.44 21.01
CA LEU A 297 17.64 -18.05 20.29
C LEU A 297 18.73 -19.13 20.39
N GLU A 298 18.76 -19.96 21.43
CA GLU A 298 19.73 -21.05 21.55
C GLU A 298 19.51 -22.14 20.49
N ARG A 299 18.25 -22.29 20.03
CA ARG A 299 17.84 -23.24 19.00
C ARG A 299 17.62 -22.60 17.62
N LEU A 300 18.01 -21.33 17.46
CA LEU A 300 17.91 -20.61 16.21
C LEU A 300 19.08 -21.00 15.28
N GLU A 301 18.74 -21.60 14.14
CA GLU A 301 19.68 -21.98 13.08
C GLU A 301 19.74 -20.87 12.03
N PHE A 302 20.95 -20.36 11.76
CA PHE A 302 21.22 -19.43 10.67
C PHE A 302 21.86 -20.16 9.49
N VAL A 303 21.32 -19.94 8.28
CA VAL A 303 21.89 -20.44 7.03
C VAL A 303 22.19 -19.26 6.10
N ALA A 304 23.44 -19.16 5.67
CA ALA A 304 23.99 -18.06 4.88
C ALA A 304 23.57 -16.67 5.39
N GLY A 305 23.58 -16.52 6.72
CA GLY A 305 23.35 -15.31 7.52
C GLY A 305 21.90 -14.96 7.83
N PHE A 306 20.94 -15.82 7.50
CA PHE A 306 19.52 -15.59 7.75
C PHE A 306 18.93 -16.73 8.58
N ALA A 307 17.97 -16.42 9.45
CA ALA A 307 17.26 -17.43 10.23
C ALA A 307 16.56 -18.42 9.29
N ALA A 308 16.88 -19.70 9.43
CA ALA A 308 16.34 -20.78 8.61
C ALA A 308 15.39 -21.68 9.40
N ARG A 309 15.70 -21.92 10.68
CA ARG A 309 14.88 -22.71 11.61
C ARG A 309 15.02 -22.14 13.02
N GLY A 310 14.00 -22.30 13.83
CA GLY A 310 14.01 -21.90 15.23
C GLY A 310 12.76 -22.43 15.92
N GLU A 311 12.84 -22.56 17.24
CA GLU A 311 11.70 -22.95 18.06
C GLU A 311 11.09 -21.71 18.72
N PHE A 312 9.78 -21.72 18.93
CA PHE A 312 9.15 -20.71 19.77
C PHE A 312 9.39 -21.05 21.24
N VAL A 313 9.69 -20.05 22.06
CA VAL A 313 9.62 -20.23 23.51
C VAL A 313 8.17 -20.57 23.84
N ALA A 314 7.92 -21.53 24.74
CA ALA A 314 6.56 -21.88 25.15
C ALA A 314 5.87 -20.65 25.74
N LEU A 315 5.06 -19.98 24.91
CA LEU A 315 4.21 -18.88 25.33
C LEU A 315 2.90 -19.48 25.83
N ASP A 316 2.39 -19.01 26.96
CA ASP A 316 1.04 -19.36 27.41
C ASP A 316 0.06 -19.09 26.25
N GLY A 317 -0.85 -20.04 25.97
CA GLY A 317 -1.58 -20.15 24.69
C GLY A 317 -2.33 -18.91 24.19
N THR A 318 -2.50 -17.88 25.02
CA THR A 318 -3.06 -16.57 24.68
C THR A 318 -2.08 -15.67 23.91
N GLN A 319 -0.76 -15.83 24.08
CA GLN A 319 0.27 -15.00 23.42
C GLN A 319 0.69 -15.52 22.02
N MET A 320 0.45 -16.80 21.71
CA MET A 320 0.83 -17.42 20.43
C MET A 320 0.04 -16.87 19.22
N LEU A 321 -1.22 -16.46 19.42
CA LEU A 321 -2.10 -15.98 18.35
C LEU A 321 -1.72 -14.58 17.85
N GLY A 322 -1.22 -13.69 18.71
CA GLY A 322 -0.77 -12.35 18.31
C GLY A 322 0.61 -12.33 17.63
N ALA A 323 1.50 -13.25 18.00
CA ALA A 323 2.87 -13.31 17.49
C ALA A 323 2.98 -13.92 16.08
N ARG A 324 2.09 -14.86 15.72
CA ARG A 324 2.12 -15.57 14.43
C ARG A 324 1.86 -14.69 13.21
N GLU A 325 1.06 -13.62 13.37
CA GLU A 325 0.57 -12.83 12.23
C GLU A 325 1.29 -11.47 12.08
N ALA A 326 1.70 -10.84 13.19
CA ALA A 326 2.25 -9.48 13.17
C ALA A 326 3.76 -9.39 12.91
N VAL A 327 4.56 -10.33 13.43
CA VAL A 327 6.03 -10.15 13.51
C VAL A 327 6.76 -10.67 12.25
N TRP A 328 6.15 -11.60 11.52
CA TRP A 328 6.78 -12.26 10.38
C TRP A 328 6.76 -11.42 9.08
N LEU A 329 5.68 -10.66 8.85
CA LEU A 329 5.53 -9.81 7.67
C LEU A 329 6.38 -8.53 7.74
N GLU A 330 6.70 -8.04 8.95
CA GLU A 330 7.49 -6.83 9.12
C GLU A 330 9.02 -7.05 8.99
N THR A 331 9.51 -8.27 9.23
CA THR A 331 10.95 -8.54 9.30
C THR A 331 11.52 -9.36 8.13
N HIS A 332 10.74 -10.26 7.49
CA HIS A 332 11.28 -11.20 6.49
C HIS A 332 10.29 -11.54 5.34
N PRO A 333 10.02 -10.63 4.40
CA PRO A 333 9.03 -10.84 3.34
C PRO A 333 9.53 -11.80 2.23
N GLY A 334 9.46 -13.12 2.42
CA GLY A 334 9.67 -14.09 1.31
C GLY A 334 10.13 -15.51 1.64
N VAL A 335 10.34 -15.87 2.91
CA VAL A 335 10.72 -17.25 3.26
C VAL A 335 9.47 -18.14 3.35
N SER A 336 9.28 -19.02 2.36
CA SER A 336 8.20 -20.02 2.36
C SER A 336 8.62 -21.27 3.15
N THR A 337 7.92 -21.54 4.26
CA THR A 337 7.99 -22.70 5.16
C THR A 337 8.99 -22.64 6.33
N PHE A 338 8.42 -22.42 7.53
CA PHE A 338 8.90 -22.94 8.82
C PHE A 338 8.08 -24.21 9.11
N VAL A 339 8.75 -25.30 9.51
CA VAL A 339 8.12 -26.54 10.01
C VAL A 339 8.20 -26.55 11.52
#